data_AF-A0A0L0V4D3-F1
#
_entry.id   AF-A0A0L0V4D3-F1
#
_cell.length_a   1.000
_cell.length_b   1.000
_cell.length_c   1.000
_cell.angle_alpha   90.00
_cell.angle_beta   90.00
_cell.angle_gamma   90.00
#
_symmetry.space_group_name_H-M   'P 1'
#
loop_
_entity.id
_entity.type
_entity.pdbx_description
1 polymer ?
#
loop_
_entity_poly.entity_id
_entity_poly.type
_entity_poly.pdbx_seq_one_letter_code
_entity_poly.pdbx_strand_id
1 'polypeptide(L)'
;MSKTTESSQMDRTNSVIFETLIKATLLLTDNNFSMWKSKILTIFEYLSGEGELSTEIELVLRMLLLAKLEKVHDRVVNPSNEEDTLIIWQAIINEFASSEAANQERIWNEFSNMPFNDTEVLGFITRLRSMLIKMHEVGIVIPPNILSYEILNKFPPTTELTTIATTIQHCGSAITPTHVLYHLKLYADNLASTAKVAKSQVRIH
;
A
#
# COMPACT_ATOMS: atom_id res chain seq x y z
N MET A 1 -17.34 42.88 22.65
CA MET A 1 -16.04 42.18 22.70
C MET A 1 -16.32 40.67 22.69
N SER A 2 -16.42 40.05 21.52
CA SER A 2 -16.70 38.58 21.43
C SER A 2 -16.13 37.90 20.18
N LYS A 3 -15.62 38.64 19.17
CA LYS A 3 -15.08 38.05 17.93
C LYS A 3 -13.66 37.47 18.05
N THR A 4 -12.90 37.88 19.06
CA THR A 4 -11.47 37.52 19.19
C THR A 4 -11.25 36.12 19.78
N THR A 5 -12.22 35.62 20.57
CA THR A 5 -12.08 34.34 21.30
C THR A 5 -12.35 33.13 20.39
N GLU A 6 -13.35 33.19 19.52
CA GLU A 6 -13.68 32.10 18.56
C GLU A 6 -12.59 31.88 17.50
N SER A 7 -11.99 32.96 16.96
CA SER A 7 -10.85 32.88 16.04
C SER A 7 -9.68 32.11 16.66
N SER A 8 -9.32 32.44 17.91
CA SER A 8 -8.19 31.78 18.60
C SER A 8 -8.43 30.30 18.90
N GLN A 9 -9.69 29.90 19.05
CA GLN A 9 -10.08 28.52 19.34
C GLN A 9 -10.11 27.67 18.07
N MET A 10 -10.52 28.26 16.94
CA MET A 10 -10.44 27.65 15.62
C MET A 10 -8.97 27.45 15.18
N ASP A 11 -8.10 28.43 15.42
CA ASP A 11 -6.65 28.34 15.13
C ASP A 11 -5.95 27.25 15.95
N ARG A 12 -6.29 27.13 17.24
CA ARG A 12 -5.79 26.02 18.10
C ARG A 12 -6.29 24.66 17.63
N THR A 13 -7.55 24.56 17.24
CA THR A 13 -8.14 23.30 16.77
C THR A 13 -7.46 22.87 15.46
N ASN A 14 -7.24 23.81 14.55
CA ASN A 14 -6.52 23.57 13.29
C ASN A 14 -5.08 23.11 13.51
N SER A 15 -4.37 23.72 14.46
CA SER A 15 -3.02 23.31 14.85
C SER A 15 -2.98 21.86 15.41
N VAL A 16 -3.93 21.48 16.27
CA VAL A 16 -4.02 20.12 16.82
C VAL A 16 -4.37 19.09 15.73
N ILE A 17 -5.29 19.42 14.81
CA ILE A 17 -5.63 18.57 13.67
C ILE A 17 -4.39 18.32 12.80
N PHE A 18 -3.66 19.39 12.47
CA PHE A 18 -2.45 19.32 11.65
C PHE A 18 -1.36 18.45 12.30
N GLU A 19 -1.06 18.67 13.59
CA GLU A 19 -0.12 17.82 14.32
C GLU A 19 -0.54 16.35 14.32
N THR A 20 -1.84 16.11 14.49
CA THR A 20 -2.39 14.75 14.50
C THR A 20 -2.23 14.08 13.14
N LEU A 21 -2.48 14.80 12.04
CA LEU A 21 -2.29 14.30 10.68
C LEU A 21 -0.83 13.99 10.38
N ILE A 22 0.12 14.84 10.82
CA ILE A 22 1.57 14.57 10.67
C ILE A 22 1.97 13.31 11.44
N LYS A 23 1.52 13.17 12.70
CA LYS A 23 1.83 12.01 13.55
C LYS A 23 1.22 10.72 12.99
N ALA A 24 0.00 10.79 12.44
CA ALA A 24 -0.70 9.65 11.84
C ALA A 24 -0.19 9.27 10.43
N THR A 25 0.60 10.14 9.79
CA THR A 25 1.24 9.85 8.51
C THR A 25 2.39 8.87 8.75
N LEU A 26 2.27 7.69 8.12
CA LEU A 26 3.28 6.64 8.20
C LEU A 26 4.55 7.07 7.47
N LEU A 27 5.67 6.43 7.78
CA LEU A 27 6.86 6.49 6.93
C LEU A 27 6.54 5.87 5.56
N LEU A 28 7.07 6.46 4.49
CA LEU A 28 6.95 5.92 3.15
C LEU A 28 7.79 4.65 3.04
N THR A 29 7.19 3.61 2.49
CA THR A 29 7.81 2.31 2.23
C THR A 29 7.36 1.83 0.86
N ASP A 30 8.01 0.79 0.35
CA ASP A 30 7.61 0.16 -0.91
C ASP A 30 6.15 -0.32 -0.89
N ASN A 31 5.56 -0.62 0.27
CA ASN A 31 4.25 -1.31 0.33
C ASN A 31 3.08 -0.42 0.72
N ASN A 32 3.29 0.88 0.97
CA ASN A 32 2.22 1.76 1.46
C ASN A 32 2.07 3.06 0.65
N PHE A 33 2.72 3.17 -0.51
CA PHE A 33 2.72 4.39 -1.32
C PHE A 33 1.32 4.94 -1.58
N SER A 34 0.34 4.15 -2.02
CA SER A 34 -1.02 4.64 -2.32
C SER A 34 -1.68 5.31 -1.11
N MET A 35 -1.61 4.64 0.04
CA MET A 35 -2.19 5.13 1.30
C MET A 35 -1.42 6.34 1.81
N TRP A 36 -0.10 6.32 1.69
CA TRP A 36 0.77 7.42 2.08
C TRP A 36 0.52 8.66 1.23
N LYS A 37 0.47 8.50 -0.10
CA LYS A 37 0.18 9.55 -1.09
C LYS A 37 -1.17 10.21 -0.79
N SER A 38 -2.21 9.41 -0.54
CA SER A 38 -3.53 9.93 -0.20
C SER A 38 -3.50 10.80 1.06
N LYS A 39 -2.80 10.36 2.13
CA LYS A 39 -2.65 11.16 3.36
C LYS A 39 -1.89 12.46 3.13
N ILE A 40 -0.80 12.43 2.37
CA ILE A 40 -0.02 13.63 2.05
C ILE A 40 -0.85 14.61 1.23
N LEU A 41 -1.60 14.14 0.23
CA LEU A 41 -2.49 14.99 -0.57
C LEU A 41 -3.58 15.64 0.31
N THR A 42 -4.17 14.91 1.26
CA THR A 42 -5.11 15.49 2.21
C THR A 42 -4.48 16.58 3.08
N ILE A 43 -3.22 16.41 3.51
CA ILE A 43 -2.49 17.46 4.25
C ILE A 43 -2.22 18.67 3.35
N PHE A 44 -1.84 18.42 2.10
CA PHE A 44 -1.58 19.45 1.12
C PHE A 44 -2.83 20.30 0.85
N GLU A 45 -3.97 19.66 0.59
CA GLU A 45 -5.27 20.31 0.41
C GLU A 45 -5.67 21.12 1.65
N TYR A 46 -5.43 20.58 2.85
CA TYR A 46 -5.72 21.26 4.11
C TYR A 46 -4.89 22.54 4.31
N LEU A 47 -3.60 22.51 3.95
CA LEU A 47 -2.70 23.64 4.12
C LEU A 47 -2.86 24.72 3.05
N SER A 48 -3.06 24.30 1.80
CA SER A 48 -2.99 25.19 0.63
C SER A 48 -4.35 25.82 0.30
N GLY A 49 -5.45 25.17 0.69
CA GLY A 49 -6.78 25.52 0.18
C GLY A 49 -6.83 25.41 -1.36
N GLU A 50 -7.55 26.34 -2.01
CA GLU A 50 -7.64 26.42 -3.48
C GLU A 50 -6.59 27.37 -4.12
N GLY A 51 -5.61 27.85 -3.35
CA GLY A 51 -4.63 28.87 -3.79
C GLY A 51 -3.24 28.33 -4.11
N GLU A 52 -2.35 29.23 -4.55
CA GLU A 52 -0.91 28.95 -4.64
C GLU A 52 -0.29 28.70 -3.26
N LEU A 53 0.72 27.85 -3.20
CA LEU A 53 1.49 27.59 -1.98
C LEU A 53 2.23 28.84 -1.53
N SER A 54 2.04 29.25 -0.27
CA SER A 54 2.94 30.24 0.34
C SER A 54 4.31 29.61 0.61
N THR A 55 5.35 30.44 0.71
CA THR A 55 6.70 29.98 1.07
C THR A 55 6.73 29.23 2.41
N GLU A 56 5.93 29.65 3.40
CA GLU A 56 5.87 28.94 4.69
C GLU A 56 5.24 27.55 4.55
N ILE A 57 4.15 27.44 3.78
CA ILE A 57 3.47 26.16 3.55
C ILE A 57 4.41 25.21 2.79
N GLU A 58 5.09 25.72 1.78
CA GLU A 58 6.07 24.95 1.02
C GLU A 58 7.18 24.39 1.91
N LEU A 59 7.75 25.22 2.80
CA LEU A 59 8.78 24.79 3.73
C LEU A 59 8.28 23.71 4.70
N VAL A 60 7.05 23.84 5.20
CA VAL A 60 6.40 22.84 6.07
C VAL A 60 6.19 21.51 5.34
N LEU A 61 5.72 21.57 4.09
CA LEU A 61 5.55 20.38 3.25
C LEU A 61 6.88 19.70 2.95
N ARG A 62 7.94 20.46 2.63
CA ARG A 62 9.29 19.92 2.43
C ARG A 62 9.77 19.16 3.66
N MET A 63 9.66 19.77 4.85
CA MET A 63 10.03 19.12 6.10
C MET A 63 9.22 17.83 6.34
N LEU A 64 7.92 17.86 6.07
CA LEU A 64 7.06 16.69 6.18
C LEU A 64 7.50 15.58 5.23
N LEU A 65 7.71 15.89 3.94
CA LEU A 65 8.15 14.91 2.95
C LEU A 65 9.47 14.26 3.38
N LEU A 66 10.50 15.06 3.66
CA LEU A 66 11.82 14.58 4.09
C LEU A 66 11.73 13.71 5.34
N ALA A 67 10.97 14.13 6.35
CA ALA A 67 10.79 13.37 7.60
C ALA A 67 10.10 12.02 7.41
N LYS A 68 9.35 11.83 6.31
CA LYS A 68 8.63 10.58 6.03
C LYS A 68 9.34 9.67 5.02
N LEU A 69 10.44 10.10 4.41
CA LEU A 69 11.15 9.28 3.42
C LEU A 69 12.12 8.26 4.03
N GLU A 70 12.71 8.49 5.20
CA GLU A 70 13.70 7.64 5.89
C GLU A 70 14.38 6.54 5.02
N LYS A 71 13.78 5.34 4.90
CA LYS A 71 14.36 4.19 4.16
C LYS A 71 14.46 4.36 2.64
N VAL A 72 13.67 5.25 2.08
CA VAL A 72 13.55 5.49 0.64
C VAL A 72 14.14 6.85 0.24
N HIS A 73 14.71 7.58 1.21
CA HIS A 73 15.28 8.91 1.04
C HIS A 73 16.26 8.95 -0.13
N ASP A 74 17.26 8.06 -0.15
CA ASP A 74 18.34 8.09 -1.13
C ASP A 74 17.93 7.72 -2.56
N ARG A 75 16.72 7.16 -2.74
CA ARG A 75 16.14 6.89 -4.07
C ARG A 75 15.39 8.10 -4.64
N VAL A 76 15.03 9.05 -3.78
CA VAL A 76 14.14 10.18 -4.09
C VAL A 76 14.89 11.52 -4.05
N VAL A 77 15.72 11.72 -3.02
CA VAL A 77 16.35 13.00 -2.71
C VAL A 77 17.81 12.99 -3.11
N ASN A 78 18.25 14.07 -3.73
CA ASN A 78 19.62 14.31 -4.13
C ASN A 78 19.94 15.83 -4.09
N PRO A 79 21.22 16.24 -4.23
CA PRO A 79 21.59 17.64 -4.12
C PRO A 79 20.92 18.59 -5.12
N SER A 80 20.34 18.07 -6.21
CA SER A 80 19.64 18.90 -7.20
C SER A 80 18.16 19.15 -6.88
N ASN A 81 17.57 18.40 -5.94
CA ASN A 81 16.16 18.54 -5.59
C ASN A 81 15.88 18.74 -4.09
N GLU A 82 16.85 18.58 -3.19
CA GLU A 82 16.64 18.60 -1.74
C GLU A 82 16.01 19.89 -1.19
N GLU A 83 16.12 20.99 -1.93
CA GLU A 83 15.55 22.28 -1.58
C GLU A 83 14.21 22.60 -2.28
N ASP A 84 13.72 21.77 -3.20
CA ASP A 84 12.49 22.07 -3.95
C ASP A 84 11.39 21.03 -3.64
N THR A 85 10.32 21.50 -3.01
CA THR A 85 9.21 20.65 -2.54
C THR A 85 8.50 19.96 -3.69
N LEU A 86 8.30 20.67 -4.81
CA LEU A 86 7.59 20.15 -5.97
C LEU A 86 8.46 19.13 -6.71
N ILE A 87 9.77 19.37 -6.81
CA ILE A 87 10.69 18.41 -7.43
C ILE A 87 10.84 17.17 -6.55
N ILE A 88 10.89 17.28 -5.21
CA ILE A 88 10.84 16.12 -4.30
C ILE A 88 9.55 15.34 -4.51
N TRP A 89 8.39 16.02 -4.53
CA TRP A 89 7.11 15.36 -4.78
C TRP A 89 7.11 14.61 -6.11
N GLN A 90 7.59 15.24 -7.19
CA GLN A 90 7.70 14.60 -8.49
C GLN A 90 8.64 13.40 -8.48
N ALA A 91 9.77 13.48 -7.80
CA ALA A 91 10.71 12.36 -7.64
C ALA A 91 10.06 11.18 -6.90
N ILE A 92 9.25 11.44 -5.87
CA ILE A 92 8.45 10.41 -5.18
C ILE A 92 7.46 9.76 -6.15
N ILE A 93 6.71 10.56 -6.92
CA ILE A 93 5.77 10.00 -7.89
C ILE A 93 6.51 9.15 -8.93
N ASN A 94 7.68 9.60 -9.40
CA ASN A 94 8.46 8.87 -10.38
C ASN A 94 8.95 7.51 -9.85
N GLU A 95 9.50 7.48 -8.64
CA GLU A 95 10.01 6.25 -8.00
C GLU A 95 8.90 5.20 -7.78
N PHE A 96 7.72 5.64 -7.35
CA PHE A 96 6.67 4.71 -6.88
C PHE A 96 5.52 4.49 -7.86
N ALA A 97 5.28 5.40 -8.81
CA ALA A 97 4.12 5.36 -9.69
C ALA A 97 4.39 5.78 -11.15
N SER A 98 5.66 5.94 -11.55
CA SER A 98 5.97 6.14 -12.97
C SER A 98 5.51 4.94 -13.80
N SER A 99 4.88 5.22 -14.93
CA SER A 99 4.50 4.22 -15.93
C SER A 99 5.63 3.89 -16.92
N GLU A 100 6.84 4.37 -16.66
CA GLU A 100 8.01 4.00 -17.45
C GLU A 100 8.28 2.49 -17.41
N ALA A 101 8.75 1.98 -18.55
CA ALA A 101 8.97 0.54 -18.74
C ALA A 101 9.90 -0.07 -17.67
N ALA A 102 10.94 0.66 -17.23
CA ALA A 102 11.85 0.19 -16.18
C ALA A 102 11.15 -0.01 -14.82
N ASN A 103 10.23 0.89 -14.46
CA ASN A 103 9.47 0.77 -13.22
C ASN A 103 8.43 -0.35 -13.33
N GLN A 104 7.75 -0.46 -14.47
CA GLN A 104 6.83 -1.57 -14.75
C GLN A 104 7.56 -2.92 -14.68
N GLU A 105 8.73 -3.04 -15.29
CA GLU A 105 9.57 -4.24 -15.24
C GLU A 105 9.95 -4.58 -13.79
N ARG A 106 10.38 -3.59 -12.99
CA ARG A 106 10.71 -3.80 -11.58
C ARG A 106 9.53 -4.35 -10.79
N ILE A 107 8.34 -3.76 -10.91
CA ILE A 107 7.12 -4.21 -10.22
C ILE A 107 6.69 -5.60 -10.73
N TRP A 108 6.77 -5.84 -12.03
CA TRP A 108 6.48 -7.15 -12.60
C TRP A 108 7.43 -8.23 -12.09
N ASN A 109 8.72 -7.94 -11.98
CA ASN A 109 9.73 -8.84 -11.43
C ASN A 109 9.51 -9.10 -9.93
N GLU A 110 9.14 -8.09 -9.15
CA GLU A 110 8.77 -8.25 -7.73
C GLU A 110 7.56 -9.19 -7.58
N PHE A 111 6.52 -9.01 -8.40
CA PHE A 111 5.37 -9.93 -8.44
C PHE A 111 5.75 -11.34 -8.86
N SER A 112 6.51 -11.47 -9.94
CA SER A 112 6.87 -12.74 -10.55
C SER A 112 7.67 -13.61 -9.58
N ASN A 113 8.60 -13.00 -8.84
CA ASN A 113 9.43 -13.67 -7.84
C ASN A 113 8.81 -13.75 -6.44
N MET A 114 7.61 -13.19 -6.21
CA MET A 114 6.95 -13.24 -4.90
C MET A 114 6.64 -14.70 -4.52
N PRO A 115 7.28 -15.26 -3.47
CA PRO A 115 7.08 -16.64 -3.10
C PRO A 115 5.79 -16.82 -2.31
N PHE A 116 5.13 -17.97 -2.51
CA PHE A 116 4.11 -18.44 -1.59
C PHE A 116 4.77 -18.98 -0.31
N ASN A 117 4.20 -18.66 0.85
CA ASN A 117 4.66 -19.18 2.13
C ASN A 117 3.49 -19.84 2.85
N ASP A 118 3.51 -21.17 2.91
CA ASP A 118 2.47 -22.00 3.54
C ASP A 118 2.30 -21.71 5.04
N THR A 119 3.38 -21.24 5.70
CA THR A 119 3.34 -20.89 7.13
C THR A 119 2.74 -19.50 7.39
N GLU A 120 2.64 -18.67 6.34
CA GLU A 120 2.23 -17.27 6.43
C GLU A 120 1.26 -16.88 5.28
N VAL A 121 0.22 -17.68 5.07
CA VAL A 121 -0.78 -17.47 4.01
C VAL A 121 -1.39 -16.06 4.05
N LEU A 122 -1.68 -15.52 5.25
CA LEU A 122 -2.18 -14.15 5.42
C LEU A 122 -1.15 -13.10 4.99
N GLY A 123 0.14 -13.35 5.23
CA GLY A 123 1.23 -12.51 4.76
C GLY A 123 1.30 -12.50 3.23
N PHE A 124 1.20 -13.68 2.60
CA PHE A 124 1.11 -13.79 1.14
C PHE A 124 -0.09 -13.03 0.57
N ILE A 125 -1.29 -13.21 1.13
CA ILE A 125 -2.51 -12.48 0.71
C ILE A 125 -2.30 -10.96 0.78
N THR A 126 -1.67 -10.47 1.85
CA THR A 126 -1.43 -9.04 2.06
C THR A 126 -0.43 -8.48 1.05
N ARG A 127 0.68 -9.20 0.80
CA ARG A 127 1.67 -8.83 -0.22
C ARG A 127 1.06 -8.86 -1.62
N LEU A 128 0.28 -9.89 -1.95
CA LEU A 128 -0.40 -10.00 -3.24
C LEU A 128 -1.37 -8.83 -3.47
N ARG A 129 -2.20 -8.46 -2.48
CA ARG A 129 -3.06 -7.26 -2.60
C ARG A 129 -2.28 -5.99 -2.84
N SER A 130 -1.18 -5.80 -2.09
CA SER A 130 -0.30 -4.64 -2.26
C SER A 130 0.30 -4.60 -3.66
N MET A 131 0.71 -5.76 -4.19
CA MET A 131 1.26 -5.88 -5.53
C MET A 131 0.24 -5.58 -6.63
N LEU A 132 -1.00 -6.03 -6.50
CA LEU A 132 -2.08 -5.71 -7.44
C LEU A 132 -2.35 -4.20 -7.51
N ILE A 133 -2.28 -3.51 -6.36
CA ILE A 133 -2.41 -2.04 -6.30
C ILE A 133 -1.22 -1.38 -7.00
N LYS A 134 0.02 -1.78 -6.68
CA LYS A 134 1.24 -1.26 -7.32
C LYS A 134 1.19 -1.40 -8.84
N MET A 135 0.78 -2.56 -9.35
CA MET A 135 0.64 -2.81 -10.79
C MET A 135 -0.30 -1.79 -11.44
N HIS A 136 -1.45 -1.53 -10.81
CA HIS A 136 -2.38 -0.52 -11.30
C HIS A 136 -1.76 0.88 -11.27
N GLU A 137 -1.02 1.23 -10.21
CA GLU A 137 -0.37 2.54 -10.07
C GLU A 137 0.69 2.82 -11.15
N VAL A 138 1.48 1.81 -11.52
CA VAL A 138 2.50 1.94 -12.58
C VAL A 138 1.93 1.64 -13.99
N GLY A 139 0.63 1.41 -14.11
CA GLY A 139 -0.03 1.21 -15.41
C GLY A 139 0.20 -0.17 -16.05
N ILE A 140 0.51 -1.21 -15.27
CA ILE A 140 0.53 -2.59 -15.76
C ILE A 140 -0.92 -3.07 -15.94
N VAL A 141 -1.33 -3.27 -17.19
CA VAL A 141 -2.67 -3.75 -17.55
C VAL A 141 -2.59 -5.18 -18.07
N ILE A 142 -3.15 -6.12 -17.32
CA ILE A 142 -3.17 -7.55 -17.65
C ILE A 142 -4.62 -8.06 -17.61
N PRO A 143 -5.05 -8.89 -18.57
CA PRO A 143 -6.35 -9.54 -18.49
C PRO A 143 -6.52 -10.28 -17.15
N PRO A 144 -7.65 -10.09 -16.42
CA PRO A 144 -7.81 -10.63 -15.07
C PRO A 144 -7.61 -12.15 -14.96
N ASN A 145 -8.05 -12.90 -15.97
CA ASN A 145 -7.88 -14.34 -16.03
C ASN A 145 -6.40 -14.75 -16.15
N ILE A 146 -5.62 -14.06 -16.98
CA ILE A 146 -4.18 -14.32 -17.16
C ILE A 146 -3.44 -14.05 -15.85
N LEU A 147 -3.72 -12.89 -15.23
CA LEU A 147 -3.12 -12.56 -13.94
C LEU A 147 -3.51 -13.57 -12.84
N SER A 148 -4.74 -14.07 -12.86
CA SER A 148 -5.14 -15.15 -11.96
C SER A 148 -4.37 -16.45 -12.17
N TYR A 149 -4.13 -16.86 -13.41
CA TYR A 149 -3.32 -18.04 -13.69
C TYR A 149 -1.89 -17.86 -13.17
N GLU A 150 -1.29 -16.69 -13.35
CA GLU A 150 0.04 -16.37 -12.79
C GLU A 150 0.07 -16.43 -11.25
N ILE A 151 -1.01 -16.02 -10.58
CA ILE A 151 -1.11 -16.16 -9.12
C ILE A 151 -1.22 -17.63 -8.72
N LEU A 152 -2.05 -18.42 -9.41
CA LEU A 152 -2.23 -19.84 -9.13
C LEU A 152 -0.94 -20.64 -9.33
N ASN A 153 -0.14 -20.28 -10.34
CA ASN A 153 1.17 -20.91 -10.60
C ASN A 153 2.18 -20.73 -9.44
N LYS A 154 1.92 -19.80 -8.51
CA LYS A 154 2.76 -19.61 -7.32
C LYS A 154 2.45 -20.61 -6.20
N PHE A 155 1.33 -21.33 -6.28
CA PHE A 155 0.92 -22.24 -5.21
C PHE A 155 1.81 -23.48 -5.21
N PRO A 156 2.30 -23.92 -4.04
CA PRO A 156 3.01 -25.18 -3.95
C PRO A 156 2.08 -26.35 -4.30
N PRO A 157 2.63 -27.47 -4.80
CA PRO A 157 1.87 -28.63 -5.26
C PRO A 157 1.36 -29.49 -4.10
N THR A 158 0.70 -28.89 -3.12
CA THR A 158 0.02 -29.59 -2.03
C THR A 158 -1.39 -30.00 -2.47
N THR A 159 -1.93 -31.05 -1.86
CA THR A 159 -3.27 -31.55 -2.19
C THR A 159 -4.34 -30.46 -2.01
N GLU A 160 -4.26 -29.70 -0.92
CA GLU A 160 -5.23 -28.66 -0.58
C GLU A 160 -5.18 -27.50 -1.58
N LEU A 161 -3.99 -26.99 -1.90
CA LEU A 161 -3.84 -25.86 -2.82
C LEU A 161 -4.11 -26.25 -4.27
N THR A 162 -3.76 -27.47 -4.67
CA THR A 162 -4.14 -28.02 -5.98
C THR A 162 -5.67 -28.13 -6.10
N THR A 163 -6.35 -28.56 -5.04
CA THR A 163 -7.81 -28.62 -5.00
C THR A 163 -8.42 -27.22 -5.12
N ILE A 164 -7.87 -26.23 -4.41
CA ILE A 164 -8.32 -24.83 -4.51
C ILE A 164 -8.13 -24.29 -5.93
N ALA A 165 -6.95 -24.48 -6.53
CA ALA A 165 -6.66 -24.01 -7.89
C ALA A 165 -7.62 -24.63 -8.91
N THR A 166 -7.84 -25.95 -8.83
CA THR A 166 -8.77 -26.70 -9.69
C THR A 166 -10.20 -26.21 -9.51
N THR A 167 -10.63 -25.98 -8.27
CA THR A 167 -11.98 -25.44 -7.96
C THR A 167 -12.18 -24.07 -8.58
N ILE A 168 -11.19 -23.17 -8.46
CA ILE A 168 -11.24 -21.83 -9.07
C ILE A 168 -11.32 -21.92 -10.59
N GLN A 169 -10.55 -22.81 -11.21
CA GLN A 169 -10.50 -22.97 -12.67
C GLN A 169 -11.78 -23.57 -13.26
N HIS A 170 -12.52 -24.37 -12.47
CA HIS A 170 -13.70 -25.09 -12.94
C HIS A 170 -15.02 -24.62 -12.30
N CYS A 171 -15.05 -23.51 -11.57
CA CYS A 171 -16.27 -23.00 -10.92
C CYS A 171 -17.30 -22.37 -11.88
N GLY A 172 -17.02 -22.33 -13.19
CA GLY A 172 -17.90 -21.75 -14.21
C GLY A 172 -18.02 -20.22 -14.18
N SER A 173 -17.39 -19.56 -13.21
CA SER A 173 -17.37 -18.09 -13.08
C SER A 173 -16.11 -17.50 -13.70
N ALA A 174 -16.15 -16.20 -14.03
CA ALA A 174 -14.97 -15.49 -14.53
C ALA A 174 -13.84 -15.50 -13.49
N ILE A 175 -12.67 -15.99 -13.86
CA ILE A 175 -11.51 -16.05 -12.97
C ILE A 175 -10.91 -14.64 -12.84
N THR A 176 -10.79 -14.17 -11.59
CA THR A 176 -10.22 -12.86 -11.27
C THR A 176 -9.27 -12.95 -10.07
N PRO A 177 -8.30 -12.03 -9.92
CA PRO A 177 -7.42 -12.02 -8.75
C PRO A 177 -8.20 -11.95 -7.42
N THR A 178 -9.34 -11.25 -7.41
CA THR A 178 -10.25 -11.17 -6.26
C THR A 178 -10.84 -12.53 -5.90
N HIS A 179 -11.24 -13.34 -6.89
CA HIS A 179 -11.70 -14.70 -6.63
C HIS A 179 -10.60 -15.57 -6.02
N VAL A 180 -9.37 -15.49 -6.55
CA VAL A 180 -8.22 -16.24 -5.99
C VAL A 180 -7.95 -15.82 -4.53
N LEU A 181 -7.94 -14.52 -4.24
CA LEU A 181 -7.76 -13.98 -2.90
C LEU A 181 -8.86 -14.42 -1.92
N TYR A 182 -10.11 -14.53 -2.39
CA TYR A 182 -11.23 -15.02 -1.58
C TYR A 182 -11.01 -16.48 -1.13
N HIS A 183 -10.68 -17.37 -2.06
CA HIS A 183 -10.42 -18.78 -1.73
C HIS A 183 -9.18 -18.96 -0.83
N LEU A 184 -8.12 -18.18 -1.06
CA LEU A 184 -6.95 -18.19 -0.16
C LEU A 184 -7.31 -17.73 1.26
N LYS A 185 -8.21 -16.76 1.39
CA LYS A 185 -8.69 -16.31 2.70
C LYS A 185 -9.47 -17.40 3.42
N LEU A 186 -10.39 -18.08 2.71
CA LEU A 186 -11.10 -19.25 3.25
C LEU A 186 -10.14 -20.35 3.71
N TYR A 187 -9.11 -20.64 2.91
CA TYR A 187 -8.06 -21.60 3.27
C TYR A 187 -7.32 -21.20 4.54
N ALA A 188 -6.88 -19.94 4.65
CA ALA A 188 -6.21 -19.42 5.84
C ALA A 188 -7.10 -19.49 7.10
N ASP A 189 -8.40 -19.19 6.97
CA ASP A 189 -9.35 -19.23 8.09
C ASP A 189 -9.62 -20.68 8.55
N ASN A 190 -9.63 -21.64 7.62
CA ASN A 190 -9.71 -23.06 7.92
C ASN A 190 -8.47 -23.56 8.68
N LEU A 191 -7.26 -23.19 8.24
CA LEU A 191 -6.01 -23.51 8.94
C LEU A 191 -5.99 -22.96 10.38
N ALA A 192 -6.46 -21.73 10.58
CA ALA A 192 -6.56 -21.13 11.91
C ALA A 192 -7.56 -21.86 12.81
N SER A 193 -8.66 -22.35 12.23
CA SER A 193 -9.70 -23.08 12.96
C SER A 193 -9.24 -24.48 13.38
N THR A 194 -8.59 -25.23 12.49
CA THR A 194 -8.04 -26.56 12.80
C THR A 194 -6.92 -26.48 13.86
N ALA A 195 -6.06 -25.47 13.79
CA ALA A 195 -5.02 -25.24 14.79
C ALA A 195 -5.59 -24.95 16.20
N LYS A 196 -6.72 -24.25 16.30
CA LYS A 196 -7.42 -24.02 17.58
C LYS A 196 -7.98 -25.31 18.17
N VAL A 197 -8.58 -26.17 17.35
CA VAL A 197 -9.11 -27.47 17.77
C VAL A 197 -8.00 -28.37 18.31
N ALA A 198 -6.87 -28.47 17.59
CA ALA A 198 -5.72 -29.27 18.00
C ALA A 198 -5.14 -28.82 19.36
N LYS A 199 -5.00 -27.50 19.58
CA LYS A 199 -4.52 -26.94 20.85
C LYS A 199 -5.46 -27.23 22.02
N SER A 200 -6.77 -27.22 21.80
CA SER A 200 -7.75 -27.55 22.83
C SER A 200 -7.69 -29.03 23.22
N GLN A 201 -7.45 -29.93 22.26
CA GLN A 201 -7.32 -31.37 22.54
C GLN A 201 -6.05 -31.72 23.32
N VAL A 202 -4.93 -31.05 23.04
CA VAL A 202 -3.66 -31.24 23.79
C VAL A 202 -3.74 -30.75 25.24
N ARG A 203 -4.62 -29.78 25.55
CA ARG A 203 -4.77 -29.21 26.89
C ARG A 203 -5.64 -30.04 27.85
N ILE A 204 -6.29 -31.10 27.34
CA ILE A 204 -7.20 -31.98 28.08
C ILE A 204 -6.49 -33.30 28.48
N HIS A 205 -5.18 -33.40 28.25
CA HIS A 205 -4.30 -34.48 28.69
C HIS A 205 -3.20 -33.93 29.59
#